data_AF-A0A6H1LEK9-F1
#
_entry.id   AF-A0A6H1LEK9-F1
#
_cell.length_a   1.000
_cell.length_b   1.000
_cell.length_c   1.000
_cell.angle_alpha   90.00
_cell.angle_beta   90.00
_cell.angle_gamma   90.00
#
_symmetry.space_group_name_H-M   'P 1'
#
loop_
_entity.id
_entity.type
_entity.pdbx_description
1 polymer ?
#
loop_
_entity_poly.entity_id
_entity_poly.type
_entity_poly.pdbx_seq_one_letter_code
_entity_poly.pdbx_strand_id
1 'polypeptide(L)'
;MFYDAGKLTCVALDAAAGPQVFLAGVPLTGRDHEDINQYLLGYAAEHGCCLLYTTDGSLSLTDLGLLLRSQQVGDACLSRPLIVIEEWLESTYYRDHLPLEGAPAAKQ
;
A
#
# COMPACT_ATOMS: atom_id res chain seq x y z
N MET A 1 -8.67 -8.45 1.91
CA MET A 1 -8.05 -9.29 0.85
C MET A 1 -8.94 -9.22 -0.37
N PHE A 2 -8.37 -9.23 -1.56
CA PHE A 2 -9.07 -9.10 -2.84
C PHE A 2 -8.76 -10.31 -3.71
N TYR A 3 -9.77 -10.75 -4.45
CA TYR A 3 -9.70 -11.93 -5.29
C TYR A 3 -10.20 -11.61 -6.70
N ASP A 4 -9.57 -12.23 -7.69
CA ASP A 4 -10.00 -12.22 -9.09
C ASP A 4 -9.99 -13.64 -9.63
N ALA A 5 -11.04 -14.03 -10.35
CA ALA A 5 -11.21 -15.39 -10.88
C ALA A 5 -10.89 -16.52 -9.87
N GLY A 6 -11.21 -16.31 -8.59
CA GLY A 6 -10.94 -17.27 -7.51
C GLY A 6 -9.49 -17.32 -6.99
N LYS A 7 -8.62 -16.40 -7.42
CA LYS A 7 -7.22 -16.28 -6.97
C LYS A 7 -7.03 -15.04 -6.12
N LEU A 8 -6.19 -15.13 -5.09
CA LEU A 8 -5.80 -13.96 -4.29
C LEU A 8 -4.95 -13.02 -5.16
N THR A 9 -5.37 -11.77 -5.30
CA THR A 9 -4.72 -10.76 -6.16
C THR A 9 -4.16 -9.58 -5.39
N CYS A 10 -4.75 -9.25 -4.24
CA CYS A 10 -4.25 -8.19 -3.39
C CYS A 10 -4.53 -8.45 -1.91
N VAL A 11 -3.53 -8.19 -1.07
CA VAL A 11 -3.67 -8.13 0.38
C VAL A 11 -3.43 -6.70 0.81
N ALA A 12 -4.48 -6.03 1.28
CA ALA A 12 -4.35 -4.74 1.94
C ALA A 12 -4.25 -4.94 3.44
N LEU A 13 -3.23 -4.34 4.06
CA LEU A 13 -3.00 -4.41 5.48
C LEU A 13 -3.70 -3.24 6.17
N ASP A 14 -4.44 -3.49 7.23
CA ASP A 14 -5.02 -2.40 8.03
C ASP A 14 -3.90 -1.66 8.78
N ALA A 15 -3.90 -0.33 8.72
CA ALA A 15 -2.82 0.48 9.29
C ALA A 15 -2.76 0.45 10.83
N ALA A 16 -3.87 0.11 11.51
CA ALA A 16 -3.97 0.15 12.98
C ALA A 16 -4.05 -1.23 13.63
N ALA A 17 -4.78 -2.15 13.01
CA ALA A 17 -5.07 -3.49 13.52
C ALA A 17 -4.47 -4.61 12.66
N GLY A 18 -3.87 -4.26 11.52
CA GLY A 18 -3.23 -5.22 10.63
C GLY A 18 -1.87 -5.68 11.14
N PRO A 19 -1.30 -6.73 10.52
CA PRO A 19 0.03 -7.18 10.86
C PRO A 19 1.08 -6.15 10.43
N GLN A 20 2.20 -6.12 11.16
CA GLN A 20 3.36 -5.35 10.74
C GLN A 20 4.07 -6.09 9.59
N VAL A 21 4.29 -5.41 8.47
CA VAL A 21 5.23 -5.86 7.43
C VAL A 21 6.47 -4.98 7.41
N PHE A 22 7.57 -5.57 6.96
CA PHE A 22 8.89 -4.95 6.96
C PHE A 22 9.51 -5.02 5.58
N LEU A 23 10.20 -3.95 5.20
CA LEU A 23 11.11 -3.92 4.05
C LEU A 23 12.50 -3.60 4.57
N ALA A 24 13.47 -4.51 4.35
CA ALA A 24 14.84 -4.37 4.86
C ALA A 24 14.92 -3.97 6.35
N GLY A 25 14.05 -4.56 7.19
CA GLY A 25 14.00 -4.28 8.63
C GLY A 25 13.24 -3.01 9.03
N VAL A 26 12.76 -2.21 8.08
CA VAL A 26 11.95 -1.01 8.35
C VAL A 26 10.46 -1.36 8.32
N PRO A 27 9.69 -1.07 9.39
CA PRO A 27 8.25 -1.31 9.43
C PRO A 27 7.51 -0.42 8.43
N LEU A 28 6.58 -1.00 7.65
CA LEU A 28 5.77 -0.26 6.66
C LEU A 28 4.32 -0.01 7.08
N THR A 29 3.70 -0.88 7.87
CA THR A 29 2.32 -0.70 8.36
C THR A 29 2.29 0.35 9.48
N GLY A 30 1.30 1.25 9.48
CA GLY A 30 0.99 2.12 10.62
C GLY A 30 2.01 3.24 10.88
N ARG A 31 2.88 3.56 9.93
CA ARG A 31 3.85 4.66 10.02
C ARG A 31 3.22 5.97 9.56
N ASP A 32 3.85 7.09 9.91
CA ASP A 32 3.54 8.35 9.23
C ASP A 32 3.76 8.18 7.71
N HIS A 33 2.75 8.55 6.91
CA HIS A 33 2.74 8.28 5.48
C HIS A 33 3.84 9.03 4.71
N GLU A 34 4.17 10.26 5.11
CA GLU A 34 5.20 11.07 4.44
C GLU A 34 6.58 10.50 4.74
N ASP A 35 6.88 10.22 6.02
CA ASP A 35 8.16 9.65 6.44
C ASP A 35 8.46 8.33 5.71
N ILE A 36 7.46 7.46 5.58
CA ILE A 36 7.67 6.16 4.94
C ILE A 36 7.80 6.28 3.41
N ASN A 37 7.14 7.26 2.78
CA ASN A 37 7.33 7.52 1.34
C ASN A 37 8.77 7.95 1.05
N GLN A 38 9.35 8.82 1.87
CA GLN A 38 10.75 9.23 1.73
C GLN A 38 11.71 8.03 1.86
N TYR A 39 11.44 7.14 2.82
CA TYR A 39 12.20 5.90 2.95
C TYR A 39 12.11 5.03 1.69
N LEU A 40 10.90 4.82 1.14
CA LEU A 40 10.72 4.01 -0.06
C LEU A 40 11.42 4.60 -1.29
N LEU A 41 11.45 5.93 -1.42
CA LEU A 41 12.19 6.58 -2.49
C LEU A 41 13.70 6.36 -2.36
N GLY A 42 14.24 6.45 -1.15
CA GLY A 42 15.64 6.12 -0.87
C GLY A 42 15.96 4.66 -1.19
N TYR A 43 15.12 3.73 -0.70
CA TYR A 43 15.24 2.30 -0.97
C TYR A 43 15.21 2.00 -2.47
N ALA A 44 14.28 2.60 -3.21
CA ALA A 44 14.16 2.40 -4.64
C ALA A 44 15.38 2.92 -5.40
N ALA A 45 15.93 4.07 -5.01
CA ALA A 45 17.14 4.61 -5.60
C ALA A 45 18.37 3.73 -5.32
N GLU A 46 18.50 3.20 -4.11
CA GLU A 46 19.61 2.33 -3.70
C GLU A 46 19.57 0.97 -4.41
N HIS A 47 18.38 0.40 -4.60
CA HIS A 47 18.20 -0.95 -5.14
C HIS A 47 17.72 -1.01 -6.59
N GLY A 48 17.52 0.15 -7.23
CA GLY A 48 17.09 0.24 -8.63
C GLY A 48 15.65 -0.23 -8.87
N CYS A 49 14.75 -0.06 -7.90
CA CYS A 49 13.36 -0.48 -8.03
C CYS A 49 12.56 0.44 -8.97
N CYS A 50 11.65 -0.13 -9.74
CA CYS A 50 10.68 0.59 -10.53
C CYS A 50 9.65 1.28 -9.64
N LEU A 51 9.57 2.60 -9.79
CA LEU A 51 8.63 3.46 -9.10
C LEU A 51 7.42 3.73 -9.97
N LEU A 52 6.26 3.76 -9.33
CA LEU A 52 5.03 4.18 -9.96
C LEU A 52 4.20 5.00 -8.96
N TYR A 53 3.61 6.08 -9.44
CA TYR A 53 2.67 6.88 -8.67
C TYR A 53 1.26 6.67 -9.19
N THR A 54 0.33 6.49 -8.26
CA THR A 54 -1.11 6.45 -8.52
C THR A 54 -1.67 7.86 -8.61
N THR A 55 -2.90 7.97 -9.11
CA THR A 55 -3.59 9.26 -9.21
C THR A 55 -3.92 9.90 -7.87
N ASP A 56 -4.03 9.10 -6.81
CA ASP A 56 -4.23 9.56 -5.42
C ASP A 56 -2.92 9.92 -4.69
N GLY A 57 -1.77 9.88 -5.39
CA GLY A 57 -0.46 10.24 -4.85
C GLY A 57 0.24 9.11 -4.07
N SER A 58 -0.36 7.92 -4.01
CA SER A 58 0.29 6.74 -3.42
C SER A 58 1.50 6.29 -4.25
N LEU A 59 2.50 5.74 -3.57
CA LEU A 59 3.73 5.25 -4.19
C LEU A 59 3.75 3.73 -4.27
N SER A 60 4.20 3.19 -5.40
CA SER A 60 4.41 1.76 -5.60
C SER A 60 5.85 1.44 -5.97
N LEU A 61 6.36 0.34 -5.40
CA LEU A 61 7.53 -0.39 -5.89
C LEU A 61 7.02 -1.60 -6.66
N THR A 62 6.91 -1.48 -7.98
CA THR A 62 6.18 -2.45 -8.82
C THR A 62 6.86 -3.81 -8.85
N ASP A 63 8.19 -3.83 -8.86
CA ASP A 63 8.99 -5.07 -8.86
C ASP A 63 8.80 -5.90 -7.59
N LEU A 64 8.32 -5.28 -6.51
CA LEU A 64 8.05 -5.93 -5.24
C LEU A 64 6.56 -6.22 -5.04
N GLY A 65 5.69 -5.84 -5.98
CA GLY A 65 4.24 -5.92 -5.79
C GLY A 65 3.75 -5.03 -4.64
N LEU A 66 4.48 -3.97 -4.26
CA LEU A 66 4.16 -3.14 -3.11
C LEU A 66 3.49 -1.84 -3.58
N LEU A 67 2.28 -1.57 -3.10
CA LEU A 67 1.62 -0.28 -3.22
C LEU A 67 1.39 0.29 -1.81
N LEU A 68 2.01 1.42 -1.51
CA LEU A 68 1.90 2.06 -0.21
C LEU A 68 0.83 3.15 -0.26
N ARG A 69 -0.35 2.82 0.26
CA ARG A 69 -1.44 3.79 0.44
C ARG A 69 -1.40 4.39 1.84
N SER A 70 -2.31 5.32 2.10
CA SER A 70 -2.60 5.82 3.44
C SER A 70 -3.99 5.39 3.90
N GLN A 71 -4.19 5.38 5.22
CA GLN A 71 -5.46 5.13 5.89
C GLN A 71 -5.59 6.13 7.04
N GLN A 72 -6.72 6.83 7.11
CA GLN A 72 -7.01 7.73 8.21
C GLN A 72 -7.46 6.93 9.43
N VAL A 73 -6.76 7.08 10.55
CA VAL A 73 -7.02 6.41 11.82
C VAL A 73 -7.15 7.49 12.89
N GLY A 74 -8.39 7.86 13.21
CA GLY A 74 -8.67 9.04 14.03
C GLY A 74 -8.13 10.31 13.33
N ASP A 75 -7.24 11.02 14.01
CA ASP A 75 -6.62 12.25 13.50
C ASP A 75 -5.29 11.99 12.74
N ALA A 76 -4.83 10.73 12.67
CA ALA A 76 -3.56 10.37 12.06
C ALA A 76 -3.72 9.72 10.67
N CYS A 77 -2.92 10.16 9.71
CA CYS A 77 -2.84 9.57 8.38
C CYS A 77 -1.68 8.56 8.35
N LEU A 78 -2.01 7.27 8.44
CA LEU A 78 -1.04 6.19 8.61
C LEU A 78 -0.84 5.40 7.32
N SER A 79 0.36 4.85 7.14
CA SER A 79 0.71 4.03 6.00
C SER A 79 0.03 2.67 6.03
N ARG A 80 -0.46 2.28 4.85
CA ARG A 80 -1.22 1.06 4.59
C ARG A 80 -0.57 0.35 3.39
N PRO A 81 0.29 -0.64 3.64
CA PRO A 81 0.89 -1.42 2.56
C PRO A 81 -0.18 -2.33 1.93
N LEU A 82 -0.15 -2.40 0.61
CA LEU A 82 -0.87 -3.36 -0.20
C LEU A 82 0.18 -4.23 -0.91
N ILE A 83 0.02 -5.55 -0.81
CA ILE A 83 0.77 -6.52 -1.60
C ILE A 83 -0.13 -6.97 -2.75
N VAL A 84 0.26 -6.64 -3.97
CA VAL A 84 -0.57 -6.68 -5.18
C VAL A 84 0.19 -7.47 -6.25
N ILE A 85 -0.52 -8.33 -6.98
CA ILE A 85 0.06 -8.97 -8.16
C ILE A 85 0.38 -7.95 -9.26
N GLU A 86 1.38 -8.25 -10.07
CA GLU A 86 1.89 -7.35 -11.11
C GLU A 86 0.79 -6.89 -12.07
N GLU A 87 -0.10 -7.80 -12.49
CA GLU A 87 -1.18 -7.50 -13.44
C GLU A 87 -2.15 -6.43 -12.93
N TRP A 88 -2.33 -6.34 -11.61
CA TRP A 88 -3.18 -5.32 -10.98
C TRP A 88 -2.46 -3.98 -10.79
N LEU A 89 -1.12 -3.98 -10.71
CA LEU A 89 -0.33 -2.74 -10.69
C LEU A 89 -0.19 -2.12 -12.08
N GLU A 90 -0.09 -2.94 -13.12
CA GLU A 90 -0.07 -2.50 -14.52
C GLU A 90 -1.43 -1.95 -14.99
N SER A 91 -2.52 -2.42 -14.38
CA SER A 91 -3.86 -1.92 -14.64
C SER A 91 -4.11 -0.60 -13.93
N THR A 92 -4.18 0.49 -14.69
CA THR A 92 -4.58 1.82 -14.18
C THR A 92 -5.88 1.73 -13.36
N TYR A 93 -6.84 0.92 -13.81
CA TYR A 93 -8.10 0.74 -13.09
C TYR A 93 -7.90 0.17 -11.70
N TYR A 94 -7.28 -1.01 -11.57
CA TYR A 94 -7.13 -1.65 -10.26
C TYR A 94 -6.22 -0.82 -9.36
N ARG A 95 -5.11 -0.36 -9.90
CA ARG A 95 -4.16 0.47 -9.17
C ARG A 95 -4.81 1.71 -8.56
N ASP A 96 -5.67 2.43 -9.29
CA ASP A 96 -6.29 3.67 -8.82
C ASP A 96 -7.57 3.42 -8.01
N HIS A 97 -8.31 2.33 -8.28
CA HIS A 97 -9.58 2.00 -7.62
C HIS A 97 -9.53 0.95 -6.52
N LEU A 98 -8.35 0.42 -6.17
CA LEU A 98 -8.18 -0.36 -4.95
C LEU A 98 -8.68 0.47 -3.75
N PRO A 99 -9.49 -0.09 -2.84
CA PRO A 99 -10.18 0.71 -1.83
C PRO A 99 -9.22 1.47 -0.91
N LEU A 100 -9.27 2.80 -1.00
CA LEU A 100 -8.98 3.69 0.13
C LEU A 100 -10.11 3.47 1.12
N GLU A 101 -9.99 2.53 2.05
CA GLU A 101 -11.07 2.36 3.03
C GLU A 101 -11.12 3.60 3.92
N GLY A 102 -12.24 4.31 3.82
CA GLY A 102 -12.75 5.17 4.88
C GLY A 102 -13.20 4.31 6.07
N ALA A 103 -13.28 4.95 7.24
CA ALA A 103 -13.53 4.40 8.57
C ALA A 103 -14.29 3.06 8.64
N PRO A 104 -13.94 2.16 9.60
CA PRO A 104 -14.62 0.88 9.74
C PRO A 104 -16.13 1.08 9.72
N ALA A 105 -16.82 0.32 8.88
CA ALA A 105 -18.27 0.33 8.86
C ALA A 105 -18.74 0.16 10.31
N ALA A 106 -19.41 1.18 10.85
CA ALA A 106 -20.16 1.02 12.07
C ALA A 106 -21.08 -0.16 11.83
N LYS A 107 -20.97 -1.20 12.67
CA LYS A 107 -21.88 -2.35 12.64
C LYS A 107 -23.31 -1.80 12.61
N GLN A 108 -24.04 -2.07 11.55
CA GLN A 108 -25.50 -2.01 11.53
C GLN A 108 -26.04 -3.40 11.87
#